data_AF-A0A7S4PDT8-F1
#
_entry.id   AF-A0A7S4PDT8-F1
#
_cell.length_a   1.000
_cell.length_b   1.000
_cell.length_c   1.000
_cell.angle_alpha   90.00
_cell.angle_beta   90.00
_cell.angle_gamma   90.00
#
_symmetry.space_group_name_H-M   'P 1'
#
loop_
_entity.id
_entity.type
_entity.pdbx_description
1 polymer ?
#
loop_
_entity_poly.entity_id
_entity_poly.type
_entity_poly.pdbx_seq_one_letter_code
_entity_poly.pdbx_strand_id
1 'polypeptide(L)'
;SKNFIGIVDLKDTIARYAKPGKWEHHLGECTALSHPQQVVQLLRGAMLRVLEFPVVDQLHIKLLSWDENYRVKGKNDLPMVHCVVEIYHKHKWAQGQFTSKIERISHEAQTALYER
;
A
#
# COMPACT_ATOMS: atom_id res chain seq x y z
N SER A 1 11.47 -16.65 7.62
CA SER A 1 10.39 -17.33 6.88
C SER A 1 9.23 -17.52 7.85
N LYS A 2 8.10 -16.81 7.70
CA LYS A 2 6.89 -17.14 8.45
C LYS A 2 6.21 -18.28 7.70
N ASN A 3 6.19 -19.47 8.29
CA ASN A 3 5.52 -20.63 7.71
C ASN A 3 4.02 -20.35 7.65
N PHE A 4 3.46 -20.25 6.44
CA PHE A 4 2.02 -20.07 6.19
C PHE A 4 1.23 -21.40 6.32
N ILE A 5 1.65 -22.26 7.24
CA ILE A 5 0.96 -23.53 7.51
C ILE A 5 -0.38 -23.16 8.16
N GLY A 6 -1.49 -23.60 7.55
CA GLY A 6 -2.85 -23.40 8.08
C GLY A 6 -3.63 -22.20 7.55
N ILE A 7 -3.12 -21.43 6.57
CA ILE A 7 -3.93 -20.35 5.95
C ILE A 7 -5.16 -20.90 5.23
N VAL A 8 -5.01 -22.03 4.53
CA VAL A 8 -6.13 -22.69 3.85
C VAL A 8 -7.17 -23.16 4.86
N ASP A 9 -6.72 -23.82 5.94
CA ASP A 9 -7.61 -24.29 7.02
C ASP A 9 -8.32 -23.14 7.72
N LEU A 10 -7.63 -22.00 7.92
CA LEU A 10 -8.22 -20.79 8.48
C LEU A 10 -9.30 -20.22 7.55
N LYS A 11 -9.01 -20.11 6.25
CA LYS A 11 -9.98 -19.65 5.25
C LYS A 11 -11.23 -20.53 5.24
N ASP A 12 -11.05 -21.84 5.23
CA ASP A 12 -12.16 -22.81 5.20
C ASP A 12 -12.94 -22.83 6.52
N THR A 13 -12.29 -22.53 7.64
CA THR A 13 -12.95 -22.36 8.93
C THR A 13 -13.78 -21.08 8.96
N ILE A 14 -13.23 -19.94 8.53
CA ILE A 14 -13.97 -18.67 8.45
C ILE A 14 -15.18 -18.80 7.53
N ALA A 15 -15.01 -19.43 6.36
CA ALA A 15 -16.10 -19.64 5.41
C ALA A 15 -17.25 -20.48 6.00
N ARG A 16 -16.94 -21.49 6.83
CA ARG A 16 -17.95 -22.32 7.50
C ARG A 16 -18.78 -21.56 8.55
N TYR A 17 -18.20 -20.57 9.21
CA TYR A 17 -18.89 -19.77 10.23
C TYR A 17 -19.52 -18.49 9.69
N ALA A 18 -19.24 -18.13 8.43
CA ALA A 18 -19.89 -17.01 7.78
C ALA A 18 -21.39 -17.30 7.57
N LYS A 19 -22.26 -16.38 8.02
CA LYS A 19 -23.70 -16.50 7.80
C LYS A 19 -24.03 -16.11 6.35
N PRO A 20 -24.83 -16.90 5.61
CA PRO A 20 -25.33 -16.50 4.30
C PRO A 20 -26.09 -15.17 4.42
N GLY A 21 -25.74 -14.19 3.61
CA GLY A 21 -26.32 -12.86 3.67
C GLY A 21 -25.94 -12.02 2.47
N LYS A 22 -26.56 -10.85 2.32
CA LYS A 22 -26.09 -9.85 1.35
C LYS A 22 -24.73 -9.33 1.83
N TRP A 23 -23.84 -9.04 0.88
CA TRP A 23 -22.60 -8.35 1.19
C TRP A 23 -22.92 -7.00 1.84
N GLU A 24 -22.50 -6.82 3.09
CA GLU A 24 -22.66 -5.57 3.83
C GLU A 24 -21.64 -4.51 3.40
N HIS A 25 -20.55 -4.96 2.77
CA HIS A 25 -19.45 -4.13 2.29
C HIS A 25 -19.05 -4.51 0.87
N HIS A 26 -18.69 -3.51 0.06
CA HIS A 26 -18.28 -3.72 -1.33
C HIS A 26 -16.80 -4.12 -1.44
N LEU A 27 -16.47 -4.87 -2.50
CA LEU A 27 -15.08 -5.18 -2.83
C LEU A 27 -14.31 -3.87 -3.08
N GLY A 28 -13.31 -3.59 -2.24
CA GLY A 28 -12.54 -2.34 -2.30
C GLY A 28 -12.97 -1.26 -1.31
N GLU A 29 -14.02 -1.48 -0.51
CA GLU A 29 -14.29 -0.63 0.65
C GLU A 29 -13.16 -0.77 1.68
N CYS A 30 -12.36 0.27 1.78
CA CYS A 30 -11.38 0.43 2.85
C CYS A 30 -12.14 0.81 4.13
N THR A 31 -12.44 -0.19 4.96
CA THR A 31 -12.94 0.03 6.32
C THR A 31 -12.04 1.01 7.08
N ALA A 32 -12.61 2.11 7.58
CA ALA A 32 -12.05 3.10 8.50
C ALA A 32 -10.51 3.27 8.50
N LEU A 33 -9.88 3.35 7.31
CA LEU A 33 -8.43 3.48 7.23
C LEU A 33 -8.04 4.90 7.64
N SER A 34 -7.08 5.03 8.55
CA SER A 34 -6.47 6.32 8.84
C SER A 34 -5.78 6.90 7.59
N HIS A 35 -5.63 8.22 7.49
CA HIS A 35 -4.94 8.85 6.35
C HIS A 35 -3.59 8.20 6.01
N PRO A 36 -2.72 7.85 6.98
CA PRO A 36 -1.48 7.16 6.67
C PRO A 36 -1.68 5.76 6.05
N GLN A 37 -2.68 5.01 6.52
CA GLN A 37 -3.01 3.70 5.95
C GLN A 37 -3.53 3.83 4.51
N GLN A 38 -4.33 4.86 4.23
CA GLN A 38 -4.81 5.15 2.88
C GLN A 38 -3.65 5.46 1.93
N VAL A 39 -2.67 6.26 2.36
CA VAL A 39 -1.47 6.57 1.56
C VAL A 39 -0.67 5.31 1.25
N VAL A 40 -0.51 4.41 2.22
CA VAL A 40 0.16 3.12 1.98
C VAL A 40 -0.59 2.28 0.94
N GLN A 41 -1.93 2.26 0.96
CA GLN A 41 -2.72 1.54 -0.06
C GLN A 41 -2.65 2.20 -1.44
N LEU A 42 -2.63 3.53 -1.52
CA LEU A 42 -2.46 4.25 -2.78
C LEU A 42 -1.08 3.97 -3.39
N LEU A 43 -0.02 3.97 -2.58
CA LEU A 43 1.31 3.59 -3.01
C LEU A 43 1.36 2.12 -3.49
N ARG A 44 0.68 1.21 -2.78
CA ARG A 44 0.56 -0.19 -3.22
C ARG A 44 -0.19 -0.30 -4.56
N GLY A 45 -1.26 0.47 -4.75
CA GLY A 45 -2.00 0.55 -6.01
C GLY A 45 -1.15 1.06 -7.17
N ALA A 46 -0.35 2.11 -6.94
CA ALA A 46 0.60 2.63 -7.91
C ALA A 46 1.67 1.59 -8.29
N MET A 47 2.21 0.86 -7.31
CA MET A 47 3.14 -0.25 -7.57
C MET A 47 2.50 -1.34 -8.44
N LEU A 48 1.25 -1.73 -8.17
CA LEU A 48 0.52 -2.72 -8.97
C LEU A 48 0.29 -2.28 -10.42
N ARG A 49 0.16 -0.99 -10.69
CA ARG A 49 -0.02 -0.46 -12.06
C ARG A 49 1.29 -0.33 -12.83
N VAL A 50 2.40 -0.10 -12.14
CA VAL A 50 3.71 0.19 -12.76
C VAL A 50 4.63 -1.04 -12.84
N LEU A 51 4.55 -1.92 -11.84
CA LEU A 51 5.38 -3.10 -11.73
C LEU A 51 4.65 -4.33 -12.28
N GLU A 52 5.41 -5.20 -12.94
CA GLU A 52 4.87 -6.45 -13.47
C GLU A 52 4.71 -7.50 -12.36
N PHE A 53 3.76 -8.42 -12.55
CA PHE A 53 3.67 -9.61 -11.72
C PHE A 53 4.93 -10.48 -11.94
N PRO A 54 5.57 -11.04 -10.89
CA PRO A 54 5.17 -11.07 -9.48
C PRO A 54 5.94 -10.08 -8.58
N VAL A 55 6.48 -8.97 -9.11
CA VAL A 55 7.37 -8.05 -8.38
C VAL A 55 6.71 -7.53 -7.10
N VAL A 56 5.45 -7.07 -7.18
CA VAL A 56 4.75 -6.42 -6.06
C VAL A 56 4.58 -7.36 -4.87
N ASP A 57 4.35 -8.65 -5.09
CA ASP A 57 4.21 -9.65 -4.02
C ASP A 57 5.54 -9.90 -3.28
N GLN A 58 6.65 -9.49 -3.87
CA GLN A 58 7.97 -9.55 -3.22
C GLN A 58 8.29 -8.30 -2.40
N LEU A 59 7.43 -7.26 -2.43
CA LEU A 59 7.62 -5.99 -1.76
C LEU A 59 6.65 -5.81 -0.60
N HIS A 60 7.14 -5.27 0.52
CA HIS A 60 6.34 -4.93 1.67
C HIS A 60 6.58 -3.49 2.10
N ILE A 61 5.49 -2.73 2.26
CA ILE A 61 5.51 -1.31 2.61
C ILE A 61 5.31 -1.19 4.12
N LYS A 62 6.19 -0.46 4.79
CA LYS A 62 6.05 -0.07 6.18
C LYS A 62 6.09 1.45 6.30
N LEU A 63 5.05 2.03 6.89
CA LEU A 63 5.07 3.44 7.25
C LEU A 63 6.04 3.66 8.42
N LEU A 64 6.99 4.59 8.26
CA LEU A 64 7.95 4.96 9.30
C LEU A 64 7.56 6.27 10.00
N SER A 65 7.08 7.25 9.25
CA SER A 65 6.76 8.58 9.79
C SER A 65 5.62 9.24 9.02
N TRP A 66 4.85 10.05 9.73
CA TRP A 66 3.76 10.87 9.23
C TRP A 66 3.77 12.21 9.98
N ASP A 67 3.93 13.31 9.26
CA ASP A 67 3.94 14.66 9.82
C ASP A 67 3.10 15.60 8.96
N GLU A 68 1.94 16.00 9.49
CA GLU A 68 1.00 16.92 8.84
C GLU A 68 1.41 18.39 8.98
N ASN A 69 2.37 18.68 9.86
CA ASN A 69 2.86 20.03 10.13
C ASN A 69 4.21 20.29 9.44
N TYR A 70 4.62 19.41 8.54
CA TYR A 70 5.91 19.50 7.88
C TYR A 70 6.00 20.77 7.03
N ARG A 71 7.01 21.60 7.31
CA ARG A 71 7.28 22.85 6.57
C ARG A 71 8.61 22.75 5.85
N VAL A 72 8.58 22.80 4.52
CA VAL A 72 9.79 22.94 3.70
C VAL A 72 10.19 24.40 3.67
N LYS A 73 11.35 24.76 4.24
CA LYS A 73 11.90 26.13 4.10
C LYS A 73 12.08 26.45 2.61
N GLY A 74 11.30 27.40 2.09
CA GLY A 74 11.42 27.91 0.71
C GLY A 74 10.39 27.42 -0.30
N LYS A 75 9.46 26.52 0.06
CA LYS A 75 8.26 26.24 -0.72
C LYS A 75 7.04 26.79 0.02
N ASN A 76 6.29 27.63 -0.68
CA ASN A 76 5.11 28.39 -0.25
C ASN A 76 4.16 27.61 0.67
N ASP A 77 3.41 28.35 1.51
CA ASP A 77 2.48 27.97 2.61
C ASP A 77 1.36 26.95 2.30
N LEU A 78 1.57 26.01 1.38
CA LEU A 78 0.66 24.92 1.14
C LEU A 78 0.81 23.86 2.24
N PRO A 79 -0.29 23.38 2.84
CA PRO A 79 -0.23 22.27 3.78
C PRO A 79 0.33 21.05 3.06
N MET A 80 1.52 20.61 3.47
CA MET A 80 2.17 19.41 2.96
C MET A 80 2.24 18.39 4.09
N VAL A 81 1.79 17.17 3.80
CA VAL A 81 2.04 16.03 4.68
C VAL A 81 3.35 15.38 4.27
N HIS A 82 4.25 15.20 5.23
CA HIS A 82 5.47 14.44 5.03
C HIS A 82 5.26 13.00 5.48
N CYS A 83 5.37 12.08 4.52
CA CYS A 83 5.21 10.65 4.74
C CYS A 83 6.51 9.94 4.39
N VAL A 84 7.07 9.18 5.33
CA VAL A 84 8.26 8.35 5.11
C VAL A 84 7.85 6.90 5.18
N VAL A 85 8.15 6.15 4.12
CA VAL A 85 7.89 4.71 4.04
C VAL A 85 9.18 3.95 3.76
N GLU A 86 9.25 2.73 4.27
CA GLU A 86 10.30 1.76 3.97
C GLU A 86 9.73 0.63 3.13
N ILE A 87 10.47 0.24 2.09
CA ILE A 87 10.10 -0.84 1.18
C ILE A 87 11.06 -2.01 1.40
N TYR A 88 10.55 -3.06 2.04
CA TYR A 88 11.28 -4.32 2.19
C TYR A 88 11.09 -5.18 0.95
N HIS A 89 12.12 -5.92 0.58
CA HIS A 89 12.06 -6.86 -0.54
C HIS A 89 12.53 -8.25 -0.13
N LYS A 90 11.89 -9.29 -0.66
CA LYS A 90 12.33 -10.67 -0.45
C LYS A 90 13.53 -11.05 -1.33
N HIS A 91 13.59 -10.50 -2.55
CA HIS A 91 14.62 -10.83 -3.54
C HIS A 91 15.22 -9.56 -4.15
N LYS A 92 16.53 -9.59 -4.45
CA LYS A 92 17.25 -8.44 -5.04
C LYS A 92 16.75 -8.03 -6.43
N TRP A 93 16.24 -8.98 -7.22
CA TRP A 93 15.67 -8.64 -8.53
C TRP A 93 14.42 -7.76 -8.40
N ALA A 94 13.61 -7.97 -7.36
CA ALA A 94 12.43 -7.16 -7.10
C ALA A 94 12.82 -5.74 -6.66
N GLN A 95 13.88 -5.62 -5.86
CA GLN A 95 14.49 -4.32 -5.52
C GLN A 95 14.92 -3.58 -6.79
N GLY A 96 15.68 -4.23 -7.68
CA GLY A 96 16.16 -3.62 -8.92
C GLY A 96 15.03 -3.08 -9.80
N GLN A 97 13.96 -3.87 -9.96
CA GLN A 97 12.75 -3.48 -10.70
C GLN A 97 11.98 -2.35 -10.03
N PHE A 98 11.90 -2.34 -8.70
CA PHE A 98 11.29 -1.23 -7.95
C PHE A 98 12.09 0.06 -8.15
N THR A 99 13.41 0.01 -7.93
CA THR A 99 14.28 1.19 -7.99
C THR A 99 14.34 1.80 -9.39
N SER A 100 14.28 0.98 -10.45
CA SER A 100 14.32 1.49 -11.83
C SER A 100 13.04 2.23 -12.26
N LYS A 101 11.94 2.07 -11.51
CA LYS A 101 10.64 2.66 -11.82
C LYS A 101 10.12 3.59 -10.70
N ILE A 102 10.96 3.96 -9.74
CA ILE A 102 10.56 4.69 -8.52
C ILE A 102 9.91 6.05 -8.81
N GLU A 103 10.42 6.79 -9.80
CA GLU A 103 9.87 8.09 -10.20
C GLU A 103 8.45 7.93 -10.77
N ARG A 104 8.25 6.94 -11.64
CA ARG A 104 6.94 6.63 -12.22
C ARG A 104 5.95 6.17 -11.16
N ILE A 105 6.38 5.33 -10.20
CA ILE A 105 5.55 4.93 -9.05
C ILE A 105 5.15 6.13 -8.21
N SER A 106 6.09 7.04 -7.96
CA SER A 106 5.86 8.26 -7.16
C SER A 106 4.83 9.17 -7.85
N HIS A 107 4.98 9.39 -9.16
CA HIS A 107 4.03 10.16 -9.95
C HIS A 107 2.64 9.52 -9.94
N GLU A 108 2.54 8.22 -10.17
CA GLU A 108 1.28 7.48 -10.17
C GLU A 108 0.56 7.52 -8.81
N ALA A 109 1.31 7.42 -7.71
CA ALA A 109 0.77 7.54 -6.36
C ALA A 109 0.27 8.96 -6.07
N GLN A 110 0.98 9.97 -6.56
CA GLN A 110 0.58 11.37 -6.42
C GLN A 110 -0.68 11.69 -7.23
N THR A 111 -0.79 11.22 -8.48
CA THR A 111 -2.00 11.38 -9.29
C THR A 111 -3.21 10.75 -8.61
N ALA A 112 -3.06 9.53 -8.07
CA ALA A 112 -4.13 8.84 -7.36
C ALA A 112 -4.58 9.55 -6.07
N LEU A 113 -3.75 10.43 -5.49
CA LEU A 113 -4.14 11.29 -4.37
C LEU A 113 -4.99 12.48 -4.81
N TYR A 114 -4.77 13.02 -6.01
CA TYR A 114 -5.52 14.17 -6.54
C TYR A 114 -6.84 13.79 -7.22
N GLU A 115 -6.99 12.56 -7.67
CA GLU A 115 -8.23 12.04 -8.27
C GLU A 115 -9.31 11.62 -7.24
N ARG A 116 -9.01 11.75 -5.95
CA ARG A 116 -9.93 11.50 -4.84
C ARG A 116 -10.57 12.79 -4.35
#